data_AF-A0A067RL13-F1
#
_entry.id   AF-A0A067RL13-F1
#
_cell.length_a   1.000
_cell.length_b   1.000
_cell.length_c   1.000
_cell.angle_alpha   90.00
_cell.angle_beta   90.00
_cell.angle_gamma   90.00
#
_symmetry.space_group_name_H-M   'P 1'
#
loop_
_entity.id
_entity.type
_entity.pdbx_description
1 polymer ?
#
loop_
_entity_poly.entity_id
_entity_poly.type
_entity_poly.pdbx_seq_one_letter_code
_entity_poly.pdbx_strand_id
1 'polypeptide(L)'
;MADKGRLAVEQRAKLVLLYAETKSVTVTKRRFRQHFGTRWAPAKNTIYRLFRQFENNGTVLEPKRRRVSQVRSPENVEAVRVTMERSPTKSTRRAEAELGISGRSIQRILHSDLHLFPYKMTVLHSLAKREKGERRKDKDGDLCRRVV
;
A
#
# COMPACT_ATOMS: atom_id res chain seq x y z
N MET A 1 16.87 -6.28 25.20
CA MET A 1 16.38 -7.57 24.65
C MET A 1 16.52 -7.50 23.14
N ALA A 2 17.41 -8.29 22.54
CA ALA A 2 17.73 -8.19 21.11
C ALA A 2 16.59 -8.71 20.23
N ASP A 3 16.29 -7.98 19.16
CA ASP A 3 15.39 -8.39 18.07
C ASP A 3 15.81 -9.75 17.51
N LYS A 4 15.25 -10.84 18.05
CA LYS A 4 15.59 -12.23 17.66
C LYS A 4 15.09 -12.61 16.25
N GLY A 5 14.49 -11.70 15.50
CA GLY A 5 13.82 -12.01 14.23
C GLY A 5 14.49 -11.46 12.97
N ARG A 6 15.19 -10.32 13.03
CA ARG A 6 15.69 -9.61 11.85
C ARG A 6 17.13 -9.17 12.04
N LEU A 7 18.03 -9.66 11.19
CA LEU A 7 19.40 -9.12 11.13
C LEU A 7 19.35 -7.71 10.55
N ALA A 8 20.12 -6.81 11.15
CA ALA A 8 20.38 -5.49 10.57
C ALA A 8 21.09 -5.63 9.20
N VAL A 9 20.94 -4.64 8.33
CA VAL A 9 21.53 -4.67 6.97
C VAL A 9 23.05 -4.85 7.04
N GLU A 10 23.72 -4.13 7.94
CA GLU A 10 25.16 -4.24 8.19
C GLU A 10 25.58 -5.66 8.60
N GLN A 11 24.82 -6.28 9.51
CA GLN A 11 25.07 -7.64 9.97
C GLN A 11 24.97 -8.64 8.82
N ARG A 12 24.01 -8.46 7.92
CA ARG A 12 23.83 -9.33 6.74
C ARG A 12 24.96 -9.14 5.75
N ALA A 13 25.35 -7.90 5.48
CA ALA A 13 26.44 -7.60 4.55
C ALA A 13 27.75 -8.24 5.04
N LYS A 14 28.08 -8.04 6.32
CA LYS A 14 29.25 -8.66 6.92
C LYS A 14 29.18 -10.19 6.91
N LEU A 15 27.99 -10.76 7.15
CA LEU A 15 27.81 -12.21 7.12
C LEU A 15 28.08 -12.80 5.73
N VAL A 16 27.60 -12.14 4.67
CA VAL A 16 27.84 -12.56 3.28
C VAL A 16 29.34 -12.48 2.95
N LEU A 17 30.02 -11.38 3.32
CA LEU A 17 31.46 -11.22 3.12
C LEU A 17 32.27 -12.31 3.83
N LEU A 18 31.99 -12.55 5.12
CA LEU A 18 32.67 -13.58 5.90
C LEU A 18 32.45 -15.00 5.34
N TYR A 19 31.26 -15.27 4.81
CA TYR A 19 30.96 -16.57 4.21
C TYR A 19 31.64 -16.73 2.85
N ALA A 20 31.71 -15.68 2.03
CA ALA A 20 32.42 -15.70 0.75
C ALA A 20 33.92 -15.99 0.94
N GLU A 21 34.55 -15.41 1.96
CA GLU A 21 35.96 -15.66 2.32
C GLU A 21 36.18 -17.09 2.83
N THR A 22 35.37 -17.53 3.79
CA THR A 22 35.67 -18.76 4.55
C THR A 22 35.05 -20.02 3.95
N LYS A 23 33.97 -19.88 3.17
CA LYS A 23 33.12 -20.96 2.65
C LYS A 23 32.67 -21.97 3.72
N SER A 24 32.77 -21.61 5.00
CA SER A 24 32.52 -22.49 6.14
C SER A 24 31.63 -21.82 7.16
N VAL A 25 30.46 -22.42 7.38
CA VAL A 25 29.41 -21.87 8.26
C VAL A 25 29.90 -21.73 9.71
N THR A 26 30.67 -22.70 10.21
CA THR A 26 31.18 -22.69 11.59
C THR A 26 32.16 -21.54 11.81
N VAL A 27 33.08 -21.34 10.86
CA VAL A 27 34.07 -20.25 10.91
C VAL A 27 33.38 -18.89 10.74
N THR A 28 32.43 -18.78 9.80
CA THR A 28 31.62 -17.57 9.60
C THR A 28 30.90 -17.16 10.89
N LYS A 29 30.25 -18.12 11.58
CA LYS A 29 29.59 -17.86 12.88
C LYS A 29 30.56 -17.37 13.95
N ARG A 30 31.75 -17.98 14.04
CA ARG A 30 32.78 -17.58 15.01
C ARG A 30 33.27 -16.15 14.75
N ARG A 31 33.63 -15.84 13.51
CA ARG A 31 34.07 -14.50 13.09
C ARG A 31 32.96 -13.45 13.26
N PHE A 32 31.71 -13.81 12.98
CA PHE A 32 30.55 -12.93 13.21
C PHE A 32 30.41 -12.55 14.68
N ARG A 33 30.51 -13.53 15.59
CA ARG A 33 30.46 -13.28 17.04
C ARG A 33 31.59 -12.39 17.52
N GLN A 34 32.80 -12.62 17.00
CA GLN A 34 33.98 -11.79 17.32
C GLN A 34 33.79 -10.35 16.83
N HIS A 35 33.30 -10.17 15.60
CA HIS A 35 33.12 -8.85 15.00
C HIS A 35 32.02 -8.01 15.67
N PHE A 36 30.90 -8.63 16.04
CA PHE A 36 29.75 -7.92 16.63
C PHE A 36 29.67 -8.06 18.16
N GLY A 37 30.60 -8.75 18.82
CA GLY A 37 30.55 -9.01 20.26
C GLY A 37 29.30 -9.76 20.73
N THR A 38 28.67 -10.55 19.85
CA THR A 38 27.37 -11.19 20.12
C THR A 38 27.53 -12.63 20.60
N ARG A 39 26.69 -13.05 21.56
CA ARG A 39 26.60 -14.47 21.97
C ARG A 39 25.88 -15.32 20.93
N TRP A 40 24.91 -14.74 20.23
CA TRP A 40 24.12 -15.41 19.21
C TRP A 40 24.80 -15.30 17.84
N ALA A 41 24.46 -16.21 16.92
CA ALA A 41 24.87 -16.12 15.53
C ALA A 41 23.74 -16.64 14.62
N PRO A 42 23.65 -16.19 13.36
CA PRO A 42 22.59 -16.60 12.46
C PRO A 42 22.60 -18.12 12.20
N ALA A 43 21.42 -18.71 12.00
CA ALA A 43 21.31 -20.12 11.65
C ALA A 43 21.97 -20.44 10.31
N LYS A 44 22.37 -21.71 10.11
CA LYS A 44 22.99 -22.21 8.87
C LYS A 44 22.14 -21.87 7.64
N ASN A 45 20.82 -22.10 7.74
CA ASN A 45 19.87 -21.82 6.66
C ASN A 45 19.80 -20.33 6.34
N THR A 46 19.92 -19.45 7.34
CA THR A 46 19.95 -18.01 7.14
C THR A 46 21.20 -17.59 6.37
N ILE A 47 22.37 -18.13 6.72
CA ILE A 47 23.63 -17.85 6.02
C ILE A 47 23.53 -18.24 4.55
N TYR A 48 23.09 -19.46 4.25
CA TYR A 48 22.91 -19.90 2.86
C TYR A 48 21.84 -19.13 2.10
N ARG A 49 20.72 -18.81 2.75
CA ARG A 49 19.67 -18.00 2.13
C ARG A 49 20.19 -16.62 1.74
N LEU A 50 20.94 -15.98 2.63
CA LEU A 50 21.51 -14.66 2.37
C LEU A 50 22.59 -14.69 1.29
N PHE A 51 23.46 -15.71 1.31
CA PHE A 51 24.47 -15.87 0.29
C PHE A 51 23.85 -16.11 -1.10
N ARG A 52 22.90 -17.06 -1.21
CA ARG A 52 22.19 -17.30 -2.48
C ARG A 52 21.39 -16.09 -2.97
N GLN A 53 20.77 -15.36 -2.03
CA GLN A 53 20.08 -14.13 -2.38
C GLN A 53 21.04 -13.09 -2.96
N PHE A 54 22.25 -12.98 -2.38
CA PHE A 54 23.28 -12.08 -2.87
C PHE A 54 23.82 -12.51 -4.23
N GLU A 55 24.09 -13.80 -4.46
CA GLU A 55 24.53 -14.31 -5.77
C GLU A 55 23.50 -14.06 -6.87
N ASN A 56 22.21 -14.25 -6.58
CA ASN A 56 21.16 -14.11 -7.59
C ASN A 56 20.79 -12.65 -7.88
N ASN A 57 20.69 -11.82 -6.83
CA ASN A 57 20.11 -10.48 -6.94
C ASN A 57 21.12 -9.35 -6.74
N GLY A 58 22.37 -9.65 -6.37
CA GLY A 58 23.40 -8.67 -6.01
C GLY A 58 23.09 -7.85 -4.76
N THR A 59 21.99 -8.15 -4.05
CA THR A 59 21.48 -7.31 -2.96
C THR A 59 21.33 -8.09 -1.66
N VAL A 60 21.69 -7.41 -0.57
CA VAL A 60 21.59 -7.94 0.80
C VAL A 60 20.33 -7.45 1.51
N LEU A 61 19.52 -6.59 0.87
CA LEU A 61 18.27 -6.08 1.43
C LEU A 61 17.20 -7.17 1.48
N GLU A 62 16.26 -7.13 2.43
CA GLU A 62 15.10 -8.03 2.34
C GLU A 62 14.22 -7.58 1.18
N PRO A 63 13.77 -8.48 0.30
CA PRO A 63 12.83 -8.11 -0.72
C PRO A 63 11.56 -7.63 -0.04
N LYS A 64 11.12 -6.41 -0.39
CA LYS A 64 9.85 -5.88 0.10
C LYS A 64 8.74 -6.77 -0.46
N ARG A 65 8.14 -7.59 0.40
CA ARG A 65 6.96 -8.38 0.03
C ARG A 65 5.84 -7.40 -0.30
N ARG A 66 5.56 -7.21 -1.59
CA ARG A 66 4.37 -6.47 -2.02
C ARG A 66 3.16 -7.27 -1.57
N ARG A 67 2.32 -6.65 -0.74
CA ARG A 67 1.01 -7.23 -0.41
C ARG A 67 0.15 -7.06 -1.66
N VAL A 68 -0.09 -8.14 -2.38
CA VAL A 68 -1.01 -8.16 -3.52
C VAL A 68 -2.42 -8.16 -2.95
N SER A 69 -3.24 -7.19 -3.32
CA SER A 69 -4.66 -7.14 -2.94
C SER A 69 -5.45 -7.95 -3.95
N GLN A 70 -6.04 -9.08 -3.55
CA GLN A 70 -6.85 -9.92 -4.45
C GLN A 70 -8.04 -9.15 -5.04
N VAL A 71 -8.64 -8.25 -4.27
CA VAL A 71 -9.83 -7.49 -4.70
C VAL A 71 -9.49 -6.38 -5.70
N ARG A 72 -8.26 -5.85 -5.65
CA ARG A 72 -7.77 -4.85 -6.63
C ARG A 72 -6.88 -5.53 -7.67
N SER A 73 -7.35 -6.64 -8.22
CA SER A 73 -6.74 -7.21 -9.41
C SER A 73 -6.93 -6.24 -10.59
N PRO A 74 -6.04 -6.26 -11.60
CA PRO A 74 -6.22 -5.44 -12.79
C PRO A 74 -7.57 -5.72 -13.49
N GLU A 75 -8.03 -6.97 -13.45
CA GLU A 75 -9.33 -7.41 -13.96
C GLU A 75 -10.49 -6.69 -13.27
N ASN A 76 -10.48 -6.64 -11.93
CA ASN A 76 -11.54 -5.98 -11.16
C ASN A 76 -11.50 -4.46 -11.34
N VAL A 77 -10.32 -3.86 -11.48
CA VAL A 77 -10.17 -2.43 -11.78
C VAL A 77 -10.82 -2.10 -13.12
N GLU A 78 -10.59 -2.94 -14.13
CA GLU A 78 -11.17 -2.76 -15.45
C GLU A 78 -12.69 -2.99 -15.46
N ALA A 79 -13.17 -4.01 -14.75
CA ALA A 79 -14.61 -4.25 -14.60
C ALA A 79 -15.33 -3.05 -13.97
N VAL A 80 -14.72 -2.42 -12.95
CA VAL A 80 -15.24 -1.19 -12.33
C VAL A 80 -15.20 -0.02 -13.32
N ARG A 81 -14.10 0.14 -14.07
CA ARG A 81 -13.98 1.18 -15.11
C ARG A 81 -15.11 1.07 -16.13
N VAL A 82 -15.26 -0.08 -16.76
CA VAL A 82 -16.27 -0.35 -17.79
C VAL A 82 -17.68 -0.09 -17.25
N THR A 83 -17.95 -0.50 -16.00
CA THR A 83 -19.26 -0.29 -15.36
C THR A 83 -19.59 1.19 -15.18
N MET A 84 -18.59 2.01 -14.83
CA MET A 84 -18.74 3.45 -14.64
C MET A 84 -18.80 4.20 -15.98
N GLU A 85 -18.02 3.80 -16.98
CA GLU A 85 -18.08 4.36 -18.34
C GLU A 85 -19.44 4.10 -18.98
N ARG A 86 -20.01 2.91 -18.78
CA ARG A 86 -21.37 2.57 -19.24
C ARG A 86 -22.45 3.41 -18.58
N SER A 87 -22.27 3.79 -17.31
CA SER A 87 -23.26 4.57 -16.57
C SER A 87 -22.58 5.44 -15.51
N PRO A 88 -22.24 6.70 -15.82
CA PRO A 88 -21.43 7.55 -14.95
C PRO A 88 -22.19 8.02 -13.69
N THR A 89 -23.53 7.95 -13.69
CA THR A 89 -24.38 8.31 -12.55
C THR A 89 -24.65 7.13 -11.61
N LYS A 90 -24.10 5.95 -11.89
CA LYS A 90 -24.33 4.74 -11.10
C LYS A 90 -23.67 4.87 -9.72
N SER A 91 -24.42 4.53 -8.67
CA SER A 91 -23.88 4.53 -7.31
C SER A 91 -22.98 3.33 -7.04
N THR A 92 -22.05 3.50 -6.09
CA THR A 92 -21.15 2.43 -5.62
C THR A 92 -21.92 1.20 -5.14
N ARG A 93 -23.06 1.40 -4.47
CA ARG A 93 -23.94 0.31 -4.00
C ARG A 93 -24.56 -0.52 -5.13
N ARG A 94 -24.89 0.10 -6.26
CA ARG A 94 -25.39 -0.62 -7.44
C ARG A 94 -24.26 -1.37 -8.15
N ALA A 95 -23.10 -0.74 -8.28
CA ALA A 95 -21.91 -1.40 -8.84
C ALA A 95 -21.46 -2.60 -7.98
N GLU A 96 -21.60 -2.53 -6.66
CA GLU A 96 -21.36 -3.65 -5.74
C GLU A 96 -22.28 -4.83 -6.02
N ALA A 97 -23.58 -4.59 -6.21
CA ALA A 97 -24.54 -5.65 -6.54
C ALA A 97 -24.27 -6.31 -7.90
N GLU A 98 -23.78 -5.54 -8.88
CA GLU A 98 -23.46 -6.06 -10.23
C GLU A 98 -22.13 -6.83 -10.28
N LEU A 99 -21.09 -6.33 -9.60
CA LEU A 99 -19.73 -6.86 -9.67
C LEU A 99 -19.39 -7.85 -8.55
N GLY A 100 -20.21 -7.92 -7.49
CA GLY A 100 -19.93 -8.75 -6.31
C GLY A 100 -18.73 -8.29 -5.49
N ILE A 101 -18.24 -7.06 -5.73
CA ILE A 101 -17.09 -6.47 -5.03
C ILE A 101 -17.62 -5.54 -3.93
N SER A 102 -17.07 -5.64 -2.71
CA SER A 102 -17.46 -4.77 -1.60
C SER A 102 -17.43 -3.28 -1.99
N GLY A 103 -18.44 -2.50 -1.61
CA GLY A 103 -18.54 -1.08 -1.99
C GLY A 103 -17.33 -0.25 -1.55
N ARG A 104 -16.72 -0.58 -0.41
CA ARG A 104 -15.47 0.07 0.08
C ARG A 104 -14.28 -0.17 -0.84
N SER A 105 -14.21 -1.34 -1.48
CA SER A 105 -13.15 -1.66 -2.45
C SER A 105 -13.39 -0.97 -3.79
N ILE A 106 -14.65 -0.87 -4.24
CA ILE A 106 -15.02 -0.07 -5.43
C ILE A 106 -14.64 1.39 -5.21
N GLN A 107 -15.04 2.00 -4.09
CA GLN A 107 -14.68 3.38 -3.76
C GLN A 107 -13.15 3.60 -3.78
N ARG A 108 -12.41 2.64 -3.24
CA ARG A 108 -10.95 2.62 -3.25
C ARG A 108 -10.36 2.53 -4.66
N ILE A 109 -10.96 1.75 -5.55
CA ILE A 109 -10.55 1.64 -6.96
C ILE A 109 -10.83 2.96 -7.69
N LEU A 110 -12.03 3.53 -7.50
CA LEU A 110 -12.41 4.81 -8.08
C LEU A 110 -11.41 5.92 -7.73
N HIS A 111 -11.04 6.06 -6.45
CA HIS A 111 -10.14 7.12 -6.01
C HIS A 111 -8.65 6.85 -6.23
N SER A 112 -8.17 5.63 -5.93
CA SER A 112 -6.73 5.33 -5.94
C SER A 112 -6.21 4.88 -7.29
N ASP A 113 -7.01 4.13 -8.07
CA ASP A 113 -6.55 3.47 -9.29
C ASP A 113 -7.08 4.19 -10.54
N LEU A 114 -8.34 4.64 -10.52
CA LEU A 114 -8.98 5.34 -11.65
C LEU A 114 -8.95 6.88 -11.52
N HIS A 115 -8.59 7.41 -10.35
CA HIS A 115 -8.56 8.84 -10.03
C HIS A 115 -9.85 9.59 -10.39
N LEU A 116 -11.00 8.91 -10.26
CA LEU A 116 -12.32 9.50 -10.43
C LEU A 116 -12.76 10.13 -9.11
N PHE A 117 -12.94 11.45 -9.13
CA PHE A 117 -13.44 12.22 -8.00
C PHE A 117 -14.91 12.58 -8.25
N PRO A 118 -15.76 12.62 -7.21
CA PRO A 118 -17.12 13.13 -7.34
C PRO A 118 -17.04 14.59 -7.80
N TYR A 119 -17.35 14.83 -9.07
CA TYR A 119 -17.35 16.16 -9.64
C TYR A 119 -18.67 16.86 -9.30
N LYS A 120 -18.63 17.80 -8.34
CA LYS A 120 -19.77 18.65 -8.02
C LYS A 120 -19.64 19.97 -8.78
N MET A 121 -20.33 20.10 -9.92
CA MET A 121 -20.51 21.41 -10.55
C MET A 121 -21.39 22.27 -9.66
N THR A 122 -20.80 23.31 -9.08
CA THR A 122 -21.55 24.34 -8.38
C THR A 122 -21.84 25.44 -9.38
N VAL A 123 -23.07 25.46 -9.91
CA VAL A 123 -23.54 26.59 -10.73
C VAL A 123 -23.78 27.76 -9.78
N LEU A 124 -22.88 28.74 -9.79
CA LEU A 124 -23.09 30.00 -9.09
C LEU A 124 -24.15 30.79 -9.85
N HIS A 125 -25.35 30.92 -9.27
CA HIS A 125 -26.36 31.83 -9.82
C HIS A 125 -25.92 33.28 -9.55
N SER A 126 -25.76 34.08 -10.60
CA SER A 126 -25.47 35.51 -10.47
C SER A 126 -26.73 36.23 -9.97
N LEU A 127 -26.77 36.58 -8.69
CA LEU A 127 -27.88 37.34 -8.11
C LEU A 127 -27.84 38.79 -8.59
N ALA A 128 -28.99 39.31 -9.00
CA ALA A 128 -29.15 40.74 -9.23
C ALA A 128 -29.00 41.51 -7.90
N LYS A 129 -28.53 42.78 -7.93
CA LYS A 129 -28.34 43.61 -6.72
C LYS A 129 -29.56 43.66 -5.79
N ARG A 130 -30.77 43.54 -6.36
CA ARG A 130 -32.05 43.61 -5.66
C ARG A 130 -32.31 42.40 -4.75
N GLU A 131 -31.90 41.20 -5.16
CA GLU A 131 -32.17 39.92 -4.47
C GLU A 131 -31.22 39.67 -3.28
N LYS A 132 -30.12 40.41 -3.17
CA LYS A 132 -29.15 40.27 -2.08
C LYS A 132 -29.71 40.72 -0.72
N GLY A 133 -30.74 41.58 -0.71
CA GLY A 133 -31.36 42.11 0.50
C GLY A 133 -32.31 41.11 1.19
N GLU A 134 -33.00 40.27 0.43
CA GLU A 134 -34.05 39.38 0.95
C GLU A 134 -33.50 38.13 1.64
N ARG A 135 -32.40 37.54 1.15
CA ARG A 135 -31.83 36.29 1.70
C ARG A 135 -31.20 36.38 3.09
N ARG A 136 -31.08 37.58 3.70
CA ARG A 136 -30.59 37.65 5.09
C ARG A 136 -31.59 37.10 6.11
N LYS A 137 -32.86 36.88 5.72
CA LYS A 137 -33.92 36.39 6.61
C LYS A 137 -34.08 34.86 6.64
N ASP A 138 -33.52 34.13 5.65
CA ASP A 138 -33.81 32.70 5.46
C ASP A 138 -32.63 31.77 5.82
N LYS A 139 -31.85 32.10 6.86
CA LYS A 139 -30.71 31.27 7.29
C LYS A 139 -31.04 30.19 8.34
N ASP A 140 -32.32 29.92 8.57
CA ASP A 140 -32.79 28.89 9.49
C ASP A 140 -33.40 27.73 8.71
N GLY A 141 -32.58 26.75 8.35
CA GLY A 141 -33.04 25.49 7.78
C GLY A 141 -32.35 25.11 6.48
N ASP A 142 -31.23 24.38 6.59
CA ASP A 142 -31.22 23.03 6.05
C ASP A 142 -29.96 22.29 6.46
N LEU A 143 -30.18 21.29 7.30
CA LEU A 143 -29.21 20.30 7.74
C LEU A 143 -28.70 19.52 6.53
N CYS A 144 -27.38 19.61 6.35
CA CYS A 144 -26.56 18.81 5.47
C CYS A 144 -26.94 17.31 5.54
N ARG A 145 -27.75 16.82 4.59
CA ARG A 145 -27.98 15.38 4.41
C ARG A 145 -26.83 14.75 3.65
N ARG A 146 -25.92 14.23 4.46
CA ARG A 146 -24.98 13.11 4.24
C ARG A 146 -25.47 12.10 3.19
N VAL A 147 -24.67 11.86 2.16
CA VAL A 147 -24.62 10.56 1.46
C VAL A 147 -23.14 10.21 1.27
N VAL A 148 -22.71 9.17 1.98
CA VAL A 148 -21.51 8.38 1.70
C VAL A 148 -21.97 7.13 0.96
#